data_AF-A0A8H4LZL1-F1
#
_entry.id   AF-A0A8H4LZL1-F1
#
_cell.length_a   1.000
_cell.length_b   1.000
_cell.length_c   1.000
_cell.angle_alpha   90.00
_cell.angle_beta   90.00
_cell.angle_gamma   90.00
#
_symmetry.space_group_name_H-M   'P 1'
#
loop_
_entity.id
_entity.type
_entity.pdbx_description
1 polymer ?
#
loop_
_entity_poly.entity_id
_entity_poly.type
_entity_poly.pdbx_seq_one_letter_code
_entity_poly.pdbx_strand_id
1 'polypeptide(L)'
;MSAPHYRKIELQSPADFTYLYANTVALSRQKLDLHLPPSANTSDGPDPMRERVKELVDQYINQTFTTASASISINGLDSSSSQFPFPAAFTQPTETIEYEPYDTELAARVTSLYAQLESLTTTVAQLRRDAPARAAKAYAEQLRKAIEEDEEDMDEDEDVDGEDGHGNGNEDGDGEGEEDVPMPDADGRNTTTQNGSRRLRRRPSKSKSARWNLQIPLGSQHEAERWRSGEMAEVYDDALRTLLRLQGEAVPGEQVESGPDGNALSSTLGKAERAGRAAEVVEKM
;
A
#
# COMPACT_ATOMS: atom_id res chain seq x y z
N MET A 1 -65.22 5.38 17.19
CA MET A 1 -64.43 4.41 16.40
C MET A 1 -64.32 3.15 17.25
N SER A 2 -64.96 2.05 16.82
CA SER A 2 -64.96 0.77 17.56
C SER A 2 -63.51 0.27 17.65
N ALA A 3 -63.02 0.03 18.87
CA ALA A 3 -61.71 -0.57 19.09
C ALA A 3 -61.66 -1.94 18.37
N PRO A 4 -60.55 -2.32 17.73
CA PRO A 4 -60.48 -3.54 16.96
C PRO A 4 -60.87 -4.77 17.80
N HIS A 5 -61.84 -5.53 17.28
CA HIS A 5 -62.52 -6.66 17.93
C HIS A 5 -61.68 -7.96 17.94
N TYR A 6 -60.36 -7.88 18.12
CA TYR A 6 -59.49 -9.06 18.20
C TYR A 6 -58.84 -9.19 19.58
N ARG A 7 -58.81 -10.42 20.09
CA ARG A 7 -58.16 -10.76 21.35
C ARG A 7 -56.65 -10.70 21.15
N LYS A 8 -55.97 -9.84 21.92
CA LYS A 8 -54.52 -9.81 21.98
C LYS A 8 -53.98 -11.04 22.72
N ILE A 9 -52.76 -11.44 22.38
CA ILE A 9 -52.05 -12.52 23.06
C ILE A 9 -51.44 -11.93 24.34
N GLU A 10 -51.89 -12.41 25.49
CA GLU A 10 -51.40 -11.95 26.79
C GLU A 10 -50.15 -12.73 27.20
N LEU A 11 -49.05 -12.02 27.47
CA LEU A 11 -47.83 -12.56 28.06
C LEU A 11 -47.74 -12.16 29.54
N GLN A 12 -47.16 -13.05 30.35
CA GLN A 12 -46.99 -12.80 31.78
C GLN A 12 -45.84 -11.82 32.03
N SER A 13 -44.79 -11.90 31.21
CA SER A 13 -43.62 -11.05 31.33
C SER A 13 -43.04 -10.65 29.96
N PRO A 14 -42.30 -9.54 29.87
CA PRO A 14 -41.51 -9.21 28.69
C PRO A 14 -40.45 -10.27 28.37
N ALA A 15 -39.93 -10.95 29.42
CA ALA A 15 -38.94 -12.00 29.27
C ALA A 15 -39.49 -13.22 28.51
N ASP A 16 -40.80 -13.50 28.61
CA ASP A 16 -41.43 -14.59 27.86
C ASP A 16 -41.31 -14.34 26.34
N PHE A 17 -41.47 -13.10 25.91
CA PHE A 17 -41.38 -12.74 24.50
C PHE A 17 -39.94 -12.80 23.99
N THR A 18 -38.97 -12.31 24.78
CA THR A 18 -37.53 -12.47 24.50
C THR A 18 -37.14 -13.95 24.45
N TYR A 19 -37.67 -14.77 25.36
CA TYR A 19 -37.45 -16.21 25.36
C TYR A 19 -37.99 -16.89 24.10
N LEU A 20 -39.20 -16.54 23.66
CA LEU A 20 -39.77 -17.05 22.41
C LEU A 20 -38.89 -16.68 21.21
N TYR A 21 -38.44 -15.43 21.14
CA TYR A 21 -37.53 -14.99 20.08
C TYR A 21 -36.20 -15.76 20.11
N ALA A 22 -35.53 -15.81 21.25
CA ALA A 22 -34.26 -16.51 21.41
C ALA A 22 -34.37 -18.00 21.09
N ASN A 23 -35.46 -18.65 21.51
CA ASN A 23 -35.73 -20.05 21.20
C ASN A 23 -35.96 -20.27 19.70
N THR A 24 -36.70 -19.38 19.02
CA THR A 24 -36.89 -19.48 17.56
C THR A 24 -35.58 -19.33 16.80
N VAL A 25 -34.69 -18.42 17.23
CA VAL A 25 -33.35 -18.24 16.66
C VAL A 25 -32.44 -19.45 16.94
N ALA A 26 -32.51 -20.02 18.15
CA ALA A 26 -31.74 -21.23 18.48
C ALA A 26 -32.20 -22.44 17.64
N LEU A 27 -33.52 -22.63 17.51
CA LEU A 27 -34.10 -23.69 16.67
C LEU A 27 -33.81 -23.49 15.19
N SER A 28 -33.83 -22.25 14.70
CA SER A 28 -33.50 -21.96 13.30
C SER A 28 -32.06 -22.34 12.99
N ARG A 29 -31.12 -22.02 13.90
CA ARG A 29 -29.72 -22.42 13.80
C ARG A 29 -29.56 -23.94 13.84
N GLN A 30 -30.22 -24.64 14.77
CA GLN A 30 -30.16 -26.10 14.84
C GLN A 30 -30.68 -26.75 13.54
N LYS A 31 -31.76 -26.22 12.95
CA LYS A 31 -32.29 -26.70 11.67
C LYS A 31 -31.35 -26.40 10.51
N LEU A 32 -30.76 -25.21 10.51
CA LEU A 32 -29.78 -24.82 9.51
C LEU A 32 -28.55 -25.73 9.58
N ASP A 33 -28.08 -26.10 10.78
CA ASP A 33 -26.97 -27.03 10.96
C ASP A 33 -27.31 -28.46 10.53
N LEU A 34 -28.56 -28.90 10.67
CA LEU A 34 -29.01 -30.21 10.18
C LEU A 34 -29.01 -30.28 8.65
N HIS A 35 -29.46 -29.21 7.98
CA HIS A 35 -29.64 -29.21 6.52
C HIS A 35 -28.40 -28.72 5.76
N LEU A 36 -27.61 -27.83 6.34
CA LEU A 36 -26.36 -27.29 5.81
C LEU A 36 -25.28 -27.45 6.90
N PRO A 37 -24.79 -28.69 7.13
CA PRO A 37 -23.83 -28.95 8.19
C PRO A 37 -22.50 -28.25 7.89
N PRO A 38 -21.81 -27.72 8.92
CA PRO A 38 -20.55 -26.99 8.73
C PRO A 38 -19.44 -27.86 8.13
N SER A 39 -19.53 -29.18 8.27
CA SER A 39 -18.59 -30.16 7.70
C SER A 39 -18.81 -30.45 6.21
N ALA A 40 -19.94 -30.04 5.62
CA ALA A 40 -20.18 -30.21 4.18
C ALA A 40 -19.45 -29.18 3.33
N ASN A 41 -18.84 -28.16 3.94
CA ASN A 41 -18.02 -27.21 3.18
C ASN A 41 -16.67 -27.84 2.83
N THR A 42 -16.36 -27.90 1.54
CA THR A 42 -15.05 -28.35 1.02
C THR A 42 -13.99 -27.24 1.07
N SER A 43 -14.41 -25.99 1.28
CA SER A 43 -13.52 -24.85 1.51
C SER A 43 -13.38 -24.60 3.01
N ASP A 44 -12.17 -24.23 3.44
CA ASP A 44 -11.78 -24.00 4.86
C ASP A 44 -12.38 -22.70 5.45
N GLY A 45 -13.54 -22.27 4.95
CA GLY A 45 -14.18 -20.99 5.28
C GLY A 45 -15.69 -21.12 5.59
N PRO A 46 -16.38 -20.03 5.92
CA PRO A 46 -17.83 -20.01 6.06
C PRO A 46 -18.51 -20.30 4.71
N ASP A 47 -19.47 -21.23 4.69
CA ASP A 47 -20.26 -21.50 3.47
C ASP A 47 -21.13 -20.27 3.13
N PRO A 48 -20.94 -19.62 1.96
CA PRO A 48 -21.68 -18.42 1.58
C PRO A 48 -23.19 -18.69 1.44
N MET A 49 -23.59 -19.89 1.04
CA MET A 49 -25.01 -20.25 0.95
C MET A 49 -25.62 -20.37 2.34
N ARG A 50 -24.91 -21.03 3.27
CA ARG A 50 -25.32 -21.15 4.66
C ARG A 50 -25.47 -19.79 5.34
N GLU A 51 -24.52 -18.89 5.13
CA GLU A 51 -24.56 -17.55 5.69
C GLU A 51 -25.75 -16.74 5.13
N ARG A 52 -26.00 -16.81 3.82
CA ARG A 52 -27.14 -16.12 3.21
C ARG A 52 -28.49 -16.64 3.71
N VAL A 53 -28.64 -17.96 3.87
CA VAL A 53 -29.85 -18.56 4.44
C VAL A 53 -30.04 -18.12 5.88
N LYS A 54 -28.97 -18.11 6.68
CA LYS A 54 -29.00 -17.63 8.06
C LYS A 54 -29.52 -16.20 8.13
N GLU A 55 -28.96 -15.30 7.32
CA GLU A 55 -29.36 -13.88 7.25
C GLU A 55 -30.84 -13.71 6.91
N LEU A 56 -31.33 -14.42 5.88
CA LEU A 56 -32.73 -14.35 5.46
C LEU A 56 -33.69 -14.87 6.55
N VAL A 57 -33.30 -15.92 7.26
CA VAL A 57 -34.11 -16.47 8.35
C VAL A 57 -34.12 -15.54 9.55
N ASP A 58 -32.97 -14.98 9.92
CA ASP A 58 -32.88 -14.01 11.01
C ASP A 58 -33.70 -12.74 10.69
N GLN A 59 -33.66 -12.26 9.44
CA GLN A 59 -34.50 -11.15 8.97
C GLN A 59 -36.00 -11.50 9.04
N TYR A 60 -36.38 -12.70 8.60
CA TYR A 60 -37.77 -13.16 8.64
C TYR A 60 -38.30 -13.28 10.07
N ILE A 61 -37.49 -13.82 11.00
CA ILE A 61 -37.83 -13.90 12.42
C ILE A 61 -38.05 -12.48 12.96
N ASN A 62 -37.10 -11.57 12.73
CA ASN A 62 -37.23 -10.17 13.17
C ASN A 62 -38.50 -9.50 12.65
N GLN A 63 -38.80 -9.63 11.35
CA GLN A 63 -40.01 -9.07 10.76
C GLN A 63 -41.28 -9.68 11.37
N THR A 64 -41.28 -10.99 11.61
CA THR A 64 -42.42 -11.71 12.20
C THR A 64 -42.70 -11.23 13.62
N PHE A 65 -41.67 -11.16 14.48
CA PHE A 65 -41.82 -10.68 15.86
C PHE A 65 -42.17 -9.19 15.93
N THR A 66 -41.60 -8.38 15.03
CA THR A 66 -41.95 -6.96 14.90
C THR A 66 -43.42 -6.79 14.51
N THR A 67 -43.90 -7.53 13.52
CA THR A 67 -45.31 -7.47 13.09
C THR A 67 -46.26 -8.02 14.16
N ALA A 68 -45.83 -9.09 14.86
CA ALA A 68 -46.62 -9.71 15.92
C ALA A 68 -46.72 -8.83 17.18
N SER A 69 -45.75 -7.94 17.42
CA SER A 69 -45.71 -7.11 18.64
C SER A 69 -47.02 -6.34 18.88
N ALA A 70 -47.64 -5.77 17.85
CA ALA A 70 -48.91 -5.02 17.97
C ALA A 70 -50.12 -5.88 18.38
N SER A 71 -50.01 -7.20 18.24
CA SER A 71 -51.05 -8.17 18.63
C SER A 71 -50.83 -8.80 20.01
N ILE A 72 -49.77 -8.40 20.71
CA ILE A 72 -49.35 -8.92 22.01
C ILE A 72 -49.51 -7.85 23.07
N SER A 73 -50.03 -8.23 24.23
CA SER A 73 -50.09 -7.39 25.43
C SER A 73 -49.39 -8.08 26.59
N ILE A 74 -48.75 -7.31 27.46
CA ILE A 74 -48.00 -7.81 28.61
C ILE A 74 -48.68 -7.24 29.85
N ASN A 75 -49.29 -8.09 30.68
CA ASN A 75 -50.05 -7.68 31.86
C ASN A 75 -51.10 -6.57 31.56
N GLY A 76 -51.76 -6.64 30.40
CA GLY A 76 -52.74 -5.65 29.96
C GLY A 76 -52.15 -4.32 29.43
N LEU A 77 -50.82 -4.18 29.38
CA LEU A 77 -50.14 -3.07 28.71
C LEU A 77 -49.85 -3.43 27.25
N ASP A 78 -50.01 -2.45 26.37
CA ASP A 78 -49.72 -2.61 24.95
C ASP A 78 -48.21 -2.55 24.69
N SER A 79 -47.77 -3.22 23.64
CA SER A 79 -46.37 -3.23 23.18
C SER A 79 -45.89 -1.85 22.69
N SER A 80 -46.79 -0.91 22.44
CA SER A 80 -46.48 0.49 22.13
C SER A 80 -46.20 1.36 23.38
N SER A 81 -46.26 0.79 24.58
CA SER A 81 -45.99 1.53 25.81
C SER A 81 -44.50 1.88 25.92
N SER A 82 -44.21 3.10 26.36
CA SER A 82 -42.82 3.58 26.56
C SER A 82 -42.03 2.77 27.59
N GLN A 83 -42.72 1.99 28.41
CA GLN A 83 -42.12 1.10 29.41
C GLN A 83 -41.41 -0.10 28.77
N PHE A 84 -41.82 -0.49 27.56
CA PHE A 84 -41.27 -1.64 26.83
C PHE A 84 -41.13 -1.29 25.34
N PRO A 85 -40.06 -0.58 24.95
CA PRO A 85 -39.84 -0.24 23.56
C PRO A 85 -39.59 -1.53 22.74
N PHE A 86 -40.62 -2.03 22.08
CA PHE A 86 -40.49 -3.01 21.00
C PHE A 86 -40.25 -2.26 19.69
N PRO A 87 -39.27 -2.65 18.84
CA PRO A 87 -38.42 -3.86 18.88
C PRO A 87 -37.07 -3.69 19.61
N ALA A 88 -36.82 -2.59 20.33
CA ALA A 88 -35.54 -2.32 20.97
C ALA A 88 -35.11 -3.43 21.95
N ALA A 89 -36.05 -4.11 22.61
CA ALA A 89 -35.77 -5.29 23.43
C ALA A 89 -35.12 -6.49 22.68
N PHE A 90 -35.17 -6.52 21.34
CA PHE A 90 -34.59 -7.57 20.49
C PHE A 90 -33.30 -7.17 19.80
N THR A 91 -33.17 -5.89 19.44
CA THR A 91 -32.07 -5.37 18.63
C THR A 91 -31.06 -4.58 19.43
N GLN A 92 -31.44 -4.06 20.59
CA GLN A 92 -30.44 -3.59 21.53
C GLN A 92 -29.77 -4.83 22.09
N PRO A 93 -28.42 -4.90 22.08
CA PRO A 93 -27.75 -5.81 22.98
C PRO A 93 -28.33 -5.46 24.35
N THR A 94 -28.98 -6.42 25.01
CA THR A 94 -29.15 -6.29 26.45
C THR A 94 -27.76 -5.92 26.93
N GLU A 95 -27.61 -4.73 27.51
CA GLU A 95 -26.34 -4.27 28.06
C GLU A 95 -26.07 -5.08 29.34
N THR A 96 -26.08 -6.40 29.21
CA THR A 96 -25.27 -7.29 30.01
C THR A 96 -23.87 -6.86 29.69
N ILE A 97 -23.32 -6.00 30.55
CA ILE A 97 -21.90 -5.68 30.55
C ILE A 97 -21.20 -7.01 30.80
N GLU A 98 -20.91 -7.71 29.70
CA GLU A 98 -20.13 -8.93 29.70
C GLU A 98 -18.71 -8.49 30.03
N TYR A 99 -18.39 -8.52 31.32
CA TYR A 99 -17.03 -8.30 31.79
C TYR A 99 -16.19 -9.50 31.33
N GLU A 100 -15.55 -9.37 30.17
CA GLU A 100 -14.44 -10.23 29.85
C GLU A 100 -13.34 -10.05 30.91
N PRO A 101 -12.77 -11.14 31.43
CA PRO A 101 -11.67 -11.02 32.37
C PRO A 101 -10.48 -10.36 31.68
N TYR A 102 -9.93 -9.32 32.31
CA TYR A 102 -8.76 -8.62 31.78
C TYR A 102 -7.56 -9.55 31.74
N ASP A 103 -7.12 -9.90 30.52
CA ASP A 103 -5.94 -10.71 30.30
C ASP A 103 -4.66 -9.87 30.52
N THR A 104 -4.01 -10.10 31.66
CA THR A 104 -2.78 -9.40 32.04
C THR A 104 -1.58 -9.80 31.18
N GLU A 105 -1.57 -11.01 30.62
CA GLU A 105 -0.49 -11.48 29.74
C GLU A 105 -0.58 -10.79 28.38
N LEU A 106 -1.79 -10.69 27.81
CA LEU A 106 -2.02 -9.96 26.57
C LEU A 106 -1.68 -8.48 26.75
N ALA A 107 -2.07 -7.87 27.87
CA ALA A 107 -1.71 -6.49 28.20
C ALA A 107 -0.19 -6.29 28.34
N ALA A 108 0.51 -7.22 29.01
CA ALA A 108 1.97 -7.19 29.11
C ALA A 108 2.64 -7.31 27.73
N ARG A 109 2.10 -8.15 26.85
CA ARG A 109 2.60 -8.27 25.47
C ARG A 109 2.38 -6.97 24.69
N VAL A 110 1.19 -6.39 24.75
CA VAL A 110 0.87 -5.13 24.08
C VAL A 110 1.80 -4.01 24.55
N THR A 111 2.00 -3.85 25.85
CA THR A 111 2.93 -2.84 26.39
C THR A 111 4.37 -3.07 25.95
N SER A 112 4.84 -4.34 25.91
CA SER A 112 6.17 -4.67 25.39
C SER A 112 6.34 -4.34 23.90
N LEU A 113 5.31 -4.58 23.08
CA LEU A 113 5.32 -4.29 21.66
C LEU A 113 5.30 -2.78 21.41
N TYR A 114 4.57 -2.01 22.21
CA TYR A 114 4.62 -0.54 22.14
C TYR A 114 6.00 0.00 22.50
N ALA A 115 6.64 -0.52 23.55
CA ALA A 115 8.02 -0.13 23.89
C ALA A 115 9.01 -0.48 22.78
N GLN A 116 8.85 -1.66 22.15
CA GLN A 116 9.65 -2.05 20.99
C GLN A 116 9.43 -1.11 19.81
N LEU A 117 8.18 -0.78 19.50
CA LEU A 117 7.82 0.14 18.43
C LEU A 117 8.44 1.52 18.64
N GLU A 118 8.36 2.06 19.85
CA GLU A 118 8.98 3.34 20.22
C GLU A 118 10.50 3.27 20.08
N SER A 119 11.14 2.22 20.60
CA SER A 119 12.59 2.04 20.48
C SER A 119 13.02 1.94 19.01
N LEU A 120 12.30 1.18 18.18
CA LEU A 120 12.62 1.01 16.77
C LEU A 120 12.39 2.31 16.00
N THR A 121 11.35 3.06 16.35
CA THR A 121 11.08 4.37 15.74
C THR A 121 12.22 5.35 16.02
N THR A 122 12.74 5.38 17.26
CA THR A 122 13.88 6.23 17.61
C THR A 122 15.17 5.80 16.88
N THR A 123 15.44 4.50 16.80
CA THR A 123 16.63 3.99 16.09
C THR A 123 16.57 4.23 14.59
N VAL A 124 15.40 4.08 13.96
CA VAL A 124 15.22 4.42 12.53
C VAL A 124 15.39 5.93 12.31
N ALA A 125 14.88 6.77 13.21
CA ALA A 125 15.09 8.22 13.13
C ALA A 125 16.58 8.58 13.24
N GLN A 126 17.31 7.96 14.17
CA GLN A 126 18.76 8.11 14.30
C GLN A 126 19.50 7.61 13.05
N LEU A 127 19.12 6.45 12.52
CA LEU A 127 19.74 5.89 11.33
C LEU A 127 19.53 6.79 10.11
N ARG A 128 18.33 7.36 9.93
CA ARG A 128 18.07 8.33 8.85
C ARG A 128 18.93 9.59 8.96
N ARG A 129 19.26 10.01 10.19
CA ARG A 129 20.13 11.17 10.43
C ARG A 129 21.61 10.86 10.21
N ASP A 130 22.09 9.74 10.74
CA ASP A 130 23.52 9.46 10.84
C ASP A 130 24.06 8.61 9.67
N ALA A 131 23.24 7.74 9.08
CA ALA A 131 23.69 6.83 8.02
C ALA A 131 24.15 7.57 6.75
N PRO A 132 23.46 8.62 6.25
CA PRO A 132 23.94 9.35 5.08
C PRO A 132 25.30 10.03 5.33
N ALA A 133 25.46 10.67 6.49
CA ALA A 133 26.70 11.33 6.85
C ALA A 133 27.86 10.32 7.04
N ARG A 134 27.58 9.17 7.63
CA ARG A 134 28.58 8.09 7.81
C ARG A 134 28.98 7.47 6.49
N ALA A 135 28.04 7.20 5.59
CA ALA A 135 28.32 6.69 4.25
C ALA A 135 29.16 7.69 3.45
N ALA A 136 28.79 8.97 3.46
CA ALA A 136 29.55 10.02 2.78
C ALA A 136 30.99 10.13 3.29
N LYS A 137 31.22 10.04 4.62
CA LYS A 137 32.56 10.02 5.20
C LYS A 137 33.38 8.81 4.74
N ALA A 138 32.78 7.62 4.75
CA ALA A 138 33.46 6.41 4.29
C ALA A 138 33.87 6.50 2.81
N TYR A 139 32.99 7.03 1.93
CA TYR A 139 33.35 7.26 0.53
C TYR A 139 34.42 8.34 0.36
N ALA A 140 34.37 9.42 1.15
CA ALA A 140 35.39 10.46 1.11
C ALA A 140 36.77 9.93 1.55
N GLU A 141 36.82 9.06 2.57
CA GLU A 141 38.05 8.41 3.01
C GLU A 141 38.61 7.45 1.95
N GLN A 142 37.74 6.65 1.31
CA GLN A 142 38.15 5.77 0.21
C GLN A 142 38.68 6.56 -0.99
N LEU A 143 38.02 7.66 -1.36
CA LEU A 143 38.47 8.53 -2.44
C LEU A 143 39.82 9.18 -2.12
N ARG A 144 40.02 9.67 -0.89
CA ARG A 144 41.31 10.21 -0.45
C ARG A 144 42.42 9.17 -0.55
N LYS A 145 42.14 7.94 -0.13
CA LYS A 145 43.10 6.83 -0.22
C LYS A 145 43.48 6.51 -1.67
N ALA A 146 42.51 6.52 -2.59
CA ALA A 146 42.78 6.30 -4.01
C ALA A 146 43.59 7.45 -4.64
N ILE A 147 43.33 8.70 -4.25
CA ILE A 147 44.10 9.86 -4.72
C ILE A 147 45.55 9.79 -4.21
N GLU A 148 45.75 9.42 -2.94
CA GLU A 148 47.11 9.25 -2.38
C GLU A 148 47.87 8.13 -3.13
N GLU A 149 47.22 6.98 -3.39
CA GLU A 149 47.82 5.89 -4.19
C GLU A 149 48.17 6.36 -5.62
N ASP A 150 47.29 7.14 -6.28
CA ASP A 150 47.55 7.70 -7.62
C ASP A 150 48.67 8.78 -7.60
N GLU A 151 48.81 9.56 -6.52
CA GLU A 151 49.90 10.53 -6.34
C GLU A 151 51.25 9.83 -6.10
N GLU A 152 51.29 8.80 -5.26
CA GLU A 152 52.49 7.95 -5.05
C GLU A 152 52.95 7.30 -6.37
N ASP A 153 52.02 6.76 -7.18
CA ASP A 153 52.33 6.16 -8.48
C ASP A 153 52.87 7.22 -9.49
N MET A 154 52.36 8.46 -9.45
CA MET A 154 52.86 9.54 -10.32
C MET A 154 54.26 10.03 -9.92
N ASP A 155 54.55 10.14 -8.63
CA ASP A 155 55.87 10.52 -8.13
C ASP A 155 56.93 9.46 -8.51
N GLU A 156 56.56 8.17 -8.49
CA GLU A 156 57.43 7.07 -8.96
C GLU A 156 57.72 7.14 -10.47
N ASP A 157 56.77 7.58 -11.29
CA ASP A 157 56.92 7.75 -12.74
C ASP A 157 57.70 9.04 -13.11
N GLU A 158 57.56 10.13 -12.34
CA GLU A 158 58.33 11.39 -12.56
C GLU A 158 59.84 11.23 -12.28
N ASP A 159 60.23 10.32 -11.37
CA ASP A 159 61.64 9.97 -11.13
C ASP A 159 62.25 9.12 -12.27
N VAL A 160 61.45 8.56 -13.18
CA VAL A 160 61.90 7.74 -14.32
C VAL A 160 61.97 8.53 -15.64
N ASP A 161 61.16 9.58 -15.82
CA ASP A 161 61.16 10.43 -17.03
C ASP A 161 62.08 11.67 -16.94
N GLY A 162 62.85 11.81 -15.84
CA GLY A 162 63.83 12.89 -15.64
C GLY A 162 65.09 12.83 -16.52
N GLU A 163 65.23 11.85 -17.39
CA GLU A 163 66.46 11.62 -18.17
C GLU A 163 66.19 11.30 -19.65
N ASP A 164 65.40 12.10 -20.37
CA ASP A 164 65.53 12.19 -21.83
C ASP A 164 64.91 13.46 -22.46
N GLY A 165 65.77 14.28 -23.09
CA GLY A 165 65.39 14.98 -24.33
C GLY A 165 65.28 16.51 -24.34
N HIS A 166 66.42 17.19 -24.40
CA HIS A 166 66.58 18.51 -25.04
C HIS A 166 66.01 18.56 -26.48
N GLY A 167 65.44 19.70 -26.91
CA GLY A 167 65.18 19.90 -28.35
C GLY A 167 64.41 21.14 -28.84
N ASN A 168 64.88 22.36 -28.50
CA ASN A 168 65.02 23.55 -29.37
C ASN A 168 63.92 23.99 -30.39
N GLY A 169 63.53 25.28 -30.32
CA GLY A 169 63.53 26.17 -31.49
C GLY A 169 62.24 26.91 -31.88
N ASN A 170 62.21 28.23 -31.60
CA ASN A 170 61.65 29.38 -32.35
C ASN A 170 60.18 29.32 -32.86
N GLU A 171 59.41 30.41 -32.98
CA GLU A 171 59.75 31.74 -33.49
C GLU A 171 58.56 32.69 -33.20
N ASP A 172 58.88 33.98 -33.13
CA ASP A 172 58.01 35.13 -32.91
C ASP A 172 56.80 35.25 -33.85
N GLY A 173 55.75 35.91 -33.36
CA GLY A 173 54.57 36.25 -34.15
C GLY A 173 53.64 37.21 -33.40
N ASP A 174 54.04 38.48 -33.32
CA ASP A 174 53.16 39.62 -33.01
C ASP A 174 51.97 39.67 -33.98
N GLY A 175 50.76 39.91 -33.46
CA GLY A 175 49.56 40.06 -34.28
C GLY A 175 48.31 40.33 -33.47
N GLU A 176 47.96 41.60 -33.39
CA GLU A 176 46.79 42.22 -32.77
C GLU A 176 45.45 41.54 -33.13
N GLY A 177 44.49 41.59 -32.19
CA GLY A 177 43.11 41.17 -32.45
C GLY A 177 42.28 41.09 -31.17
N GLU A 178 41.80 42.24 -30.72
CA GLU A 178 40.64 42.33 -29.82
C GLU A 178 39.48 41.53 -30.41
N GLU A 179 38.86 40.66 -29.63
CA GLU A 179 37.44 40.33 -29.80
C GLU A 179 36.91 39.67 -28.51
N ASP A 180 36.05 40.41 -27.82
CA ASP A 180 35.24 39.96 -26.70
C ASP A 180 34.56 38.62 -27.02
N VAL A 181 34.76 37.60 -26.19
CA VAL A 181 34.01 36.35 -26.28
C VAL A 181 32.70 36.50 -25.49
N PRO A 182 31.53 36.59 -26.13
CA PRO A 182 30.26 36.64 -25.42
C PRO A 182 29.93 35.27 -24.81
N MET A 183 29.53 35.27 -23.55
CA MET A 183 28.91 34.13 -22.86
C MET A 183 27.59 33.77 -23.58
N PRO A 184 27.40 32.53 -24.08
CA PRO A 184 26.10 32.12 -24.59
C PRO A 184 25.22 31.60 -23.44
N ASP A 185 24.16 32.35 -23.15
CA ASP A 185 23.05 31.91 -22.32
C ASP A 185 22.34 30.70 -22.96
N ALA A 186 21.99 29.75 -22.11
CA ALA A 186 21.25 28.56 -22.46
C ALA A 186 19.78 28.89 -22.76
N ASP A 187 19.32 28.59 -23.97
CA ASP A 187 17.99 28.00 -24.23
C ASP A 187 17.75 27.76 -25.74
N GLY A 188 17.11 26.63 -26.07
CA GLY A 188 16.32 26.50 -27.31
C GLY A 188 16.85 25.60 -28.43
N ARG A 189 16.22 24.43 -28.58
CA ARG A 189 16.35 23.43 -29.66
C ARG A 189 16.12 23.98 -31.09
N ASN A 190 16.96 23.59 -32.07
CA ASN A 190 16.63 22.65 -33.18
C ASN A 190 17.65 22.65 -34.35
N THR A 191 18.09 21.43 -34.70
CA THR A 191 18.35 20.85 -36.05
C THR A 191 19.07 21.65 -37.16
N THR A 192 20.26 21.16 -37.56
CA THR A 192 20.63 20.68 -38.93
C THR A 192 22.08 21.02 -39.30
N THR A 193 22.91 19.97 -39.25
CA THR A 193 23.99 19.58 -40.17
C THR A 193 24.76 20.66 -40.96
N GLN A 194 26.07 20.80 -40.70
CA GLN A 194 27.15 20.42 -41.64
C GLN A 194 28.57 20.75 -41.11
N ASN A 195 29.41 19.72 -41.08
CA ASN A 195 30.84 19.65 -41.39
C ASN A 195 31.80 20.81 -41.03
N GLY A 196 32.73 20.50 -40.13
CA GLY A 196 34.01 21.20 -39.96
C GLY A 196 35.00 20.36 -39.17
N SER A 197 35.69 19.43 -39.85
CA SER A 197 36.71 18.57 -39.26
C SER A 197 37.88 19.38 -38.66
N ARG A 198 38.07 19.29 -37.34
CA ARG A 198 39.38 19.51 -36.69
C ARG A 198 39.72 18.29 -35.85
N ARG A 199 40.68 17.50 -36.36
CA ARG A 199 41.20 16.28 -35.78
C ARG A 199 42.03 16.62 -34.53
N LEU A 200 41.42 16.51 -33.35
CA LEU A 200 42.18 16.31 -32.12
C LEU A 200 42.68 14.86 -32.11
N ARG A 201 44.02 14.69 -32.16
CA ARG A 201 44.69 13.40 -32.00
C ARG A 201 44.45 12.88 -30.57
N ARG A 202 43.33 12.18 -30.36
CA ARG A 202 43.14 11.32 -29.18
C ARG A 202 44.09 10.12 -29.31
N ARG A 203 45.06 10.01 -28.41
CA ARG A 203 45.83 8.78 -28.19
C ARG A 203 44.83 7.68 -27.80
N PRO A 204 44.92 6.46 -28.34
CA PRO A 204 44.00 5.39 -28.00
C PRO A 204 44.37 4.86 -26.61
N SER A 205 43.60 5.24 -25.59
CA SER A 205 43.61 4.47 -24.36
C SER A 205 43.06 3.08 -24.71
N LYS A 206 43.84 2.04 -24.42
CA LYS A 206 43.41 0.65 -24.55
C LYS A 206 42.30 0.42 -23.52
N SER A 207 41.05 0.72 -23.88
CA SER A 207 39.90 0.24 -23.11
C SER A 207 39.83 -1.28 -23.31
N LYS A 208 40.53 -2.02 -22.45
CA LYS A 208 40.11 -3.38 -22.13
C LYS A 208 38.66 -3.21 -21.66
N SER A 209 37.71 -3.78 -22.41
CA SER A 209 36.32 -3.79 -21.99
C SER A 209 36.25 -4.42 -20.59
N ALA A 210 36.16 -3.58 -19.58
CA ALA A 210 35.85 -4.01 -18.23
C ALA A 210 34.42 -4.53 -18.32
N ARG A 211 34.29 -5.84 -18.54
CA ARG A 211 33.06 -6.57 -18.27
C ARG A 211 32.83 -6.44 -16.77
N TRP A 212 32.02 -5.47 -16.40
CA TRP A 212 31.53 -5.33 -15.03
C TRP A 212 30.68 -6.56 -14.74
N ASN A 213 31.31 -7.59 -14.19
CA ASN A 213 30.60 -8.76 -13.69
C ASN A 213 29.93 -8.35 -12.37
N LEU A 214 28.74 -7.76 -12.48
CA LEU A 214 27.90 -7.44 -11.33
C LEU A 214 27.45 -8.76 -10.68
N GLN A 215 28.15 -9.18 -9.62
CA GLN A 215 27.77 -10.35 -8.84
C GLN A 215 26.70 -9.93 -7.84
N ILE A 216 25.43 -10.11 -8.23
CA ILE A 216 24.30 -9.92 -7.33
C ILE A 216 24.18 -11.20 -6.48
N PRO A 217 24.26 -11.12 -5.14
CA PRO A 217 24.09 -12.28 -4.29
C PRO A 217 22.61 -12.68 -4.24
N LEU A 218 22.19 -13.53 -5.17
CA LEU A 218 20.85 -14.12 -5.19
C LEU A 218 20.82 -15.28 -4.19
N GLY A 219 19.82 -15.30 -3.30
CA GLY A 219 19.80 -16.18 -2.14
C GLY A 219 19.66 -17.67 -2.47
N SER A 220 19.09 -18.01 -3.63
CA SER A 220 18.92 -19.40 -4.08
C SER A 220 19.31 -19.60 -5.56
N GLN A 221 19.78 -20.80 -5.93
CA GLN A 221 20.16 -21.10 -7.33
C GLN A 221 18.98 -20.99 -8.30
N HIS A 222 17.77 -21.34 -7.87
CA HIS A 222 16.56 -21.22 -8.68
C HIS A 222 16.20 -19.76 -8.97
N GLU A 223 16.42 -18.87 -8.01
CA GLU A 223 16.24 -17.43 -8.24
C GLU A 223 17.25 -16.93 -9.27
N ALA A 224 18.52 -17.32 -9.16
CA ALA A 224 19.54 -17.00 -10.15
C ALA A 224 19.22 -17.52 -11.56
N GLU A 225 18.56 -18.68 -11.67
CA GLU A 225 18.06 -19.19 -12.96
C GLU A 225 16.93 -18.32 -13.52
N ARG A 226 16.00 -17.84 -12.68
CA ARG A 226 14.89 -16.95 -13.09
C ARG A 226 15.36 -15.57 -13.54
N TRP A 227 16.41 -15.04 -12.90
CA TRP A 227 17.06 -13.81 -13.34
C TRP A 227 17.83 -14.01 -14.66
N ARG A 228 18.43 -15.19 -14.87
CA ARG A 228 19.11 -15.53 -16.14
C ARG A 228 18.16 -15.83 -17.29
N SER A 229 17.01 -16.44 -17.00
CA SER A 229 15.97 -16.75 -18.00
C SER A 229 15.16 -15.52 -18.41
N GLY A 230 15.25 -14.42 -17.66
CA GLY A 230 14.50 -13.18 -17.93
C GLY A 230 13.09 -13.17 -17.34
N GLU A 231 12.62 -14.29 -16.77
CA GLU A 231 11.27 -14.43 -16.19
C GLU A 231 11.02 -13.41 -15.09
N MET A 232 12.02 -13.17 -14.23
CA MET A 232 11.88 -12.16 -13.16
C MET A 232 11.80 -10.73 -13.73
N ALA A 233 12.53 -10.46 -14.82
CA ALA A 233 12.54 -9.15 -15.46
C ALA A 233 11.19 -8.84 -16.13
N GLU A 234 10.52 -9.83 -16.71
CA GLU A 234 9.17 -9.70 -17.27
C GLU A 234 8.13 -9.37 -16.19
N VAL A 235 8.21 -10.06 -15.03
CA VAL A 235 7.32 -9.77 -13.88
C VAL A 235 7.53 -8.35 -13.35
N TYR A 236 8.77 -7.87 -13.30
CA TYR A 236 9.07 -6.48 -12.92
C TYR A 236 8.58 -5.48 -13.98
N ASP A 237 8.72 -5.77 -15.28
CA ASP A 237 8.19 -4.91 -16.34
C ASP A 237 6.67 -4.82 -16.25
N ASP A 238 5.97 -5.94 -16.06
CA ASP A 238 4.51 -5.95 -15.87
C ASP A 238 4.08 -5.21 -14.59
N ALA A 239 4.81 -5.38 -13.48
CA ALA A 239 4.55 -4.65 -12.25
C ALA A 239 4.76 -3.13 -12.43
N LEU A 240 5.78 -2.71 -13.16
CA LEU A 240 6.04 -1.30 -13.45
C LEU A 240 5.01 -0.73 -14.42
N ARG A 241 4.59 -1.48 -15.45
CA ARG A 241 3.52 -1.08 -16.38
C ARG A 241 2.18 -0.95 -15.68
N THR A 242 1.85 -1.85 -14.75
CA THR A 242 0.63 -1.76 -13.95
C THR A 242 0.67 -0.57 -13.01
N LEU A 243 1.80 -0.27 -12.37
CA LEU A 243 1.97 0.95 -11.57
C LEU A 243 1.86 2.22 -12.42
N LEU A 244 2.49 2.24 -13.61
CA LEU A 244 2.41 3.37 -14.54
C LEU A 244 0.97 3.61 -15.00
N ARG A 245 0.23 2.53 -15.29
CA ARG A 245 -1.19 2.56 -15.64
C ARG A 245 -2.06 3.05 -14.49
N LEU A 246 -1.73 2.69 -13.25
CA LEU A 246 -2.44 3.17 -12.05
C LEU A 246 -2.17 4.65 -11.77
N GLN A 247 -0.95 5.14 -12.06
CA GLN A 247 -0.53 6.53 -11.94
C GLN A 247 -1.01 7.41 -13.12
N GLY A 248 -1.44 6.77 -14.20
CA GLY A 248 -2.01 7.41 -15.38
C GLY A 248 -1.04 8.03 -16.36
N GLU A 249 0.19 7.51 -16.37
CA GLU A 249 1.19 7.83 -17.37
C GLU A 249 1.13 6.81 -18.52
N ALA A 250 1.09 7.29 -19.76
CA ALA A 250 0.94 6.43 -20.93
C ALA A 250 2.24 5.65 -21.20
N VAL A 251 2.13 4.32 -21.33
CA VAL A 251 3.23 3.45 -21.72
C VAL A 251 3.66 3.79 -23.17
N PRO A 252 4.95 4.05 -23.46
CA PRO A 252 5.39 4.39 -24.81
C PRO A 252 5.16 3.21 -25.76
N GLY A 253 4.28 3.38 -26.75
CA GLY A 253 4.02 2.39 -27.81
C GLY A 253 2.66 1.72 -27.78
N GLU A 254 1.86 1.91 -26.72
CA GLU A 254 0.48 1.41 -26.64
C GLU A 254 -0.49 2.56 -26.92
N GLN A 255 -1.19 2.53 -28.07
CA GLN A 255 -2.24 3.52 -28.38
C GLN A 255 -3.44 3.25 -27.48
N VAL A 256 -3.46 3.86 -26.30
CA VAL A 256 -4.64 3.89 -25.45
C VAL A 256 -5.32 5.25 -25.68
N GLU A 257 -6.54 5.23 -26.21
CA GLU A 257 -7.39 6.41 -26.29
C GLU A 257 -7.41 7.12 -24.93
N SER A 258 -7.10 8.41 -24.94
CA SER A 258 -7.10 9.28 -23.77
C SER A 258 -8.54 9.51 -23.28
N GLY A 259 -9.16 8.46 -22.75
CA GLY A 259 -10.40 8.51 -22.00
C GLY A 259 -10.16 8.99 -20.55
N PRO A 260 -11.22 9.41 -19.84
CA PRO A 260 -11.15 10.01 -18.49
C PRO A 260 -10.62 9.08 -17.39
N ASP A 261 -10.22 7.86 -17.73
CA ASP A 261 -9.77 6.81 -16.81
C ASP A 261 -8.25 6.68 -16.72
N GLY A 262 -7.49 7.55 -17.40
CA GLY A 262 -6.02 7.51 -17.38
C GLY A 262 -5.47 7.45 -15.96
N ASN A 263 -5.99 8.26 -15.04
CA ASN A 263 -5.53 8.28 -13.66
C ASN A 263 -6.46 7.47 -12.75
N ALA A 264 -6.31 6.14 -12.78
CA ALA A 264 -7.18 5.20 -12.08
C ALA A 264 -7.19 5.44 -10.56
N LEU A 265 -6.06 5.79 -9.95
CA LEU A 265 -5.98 6.06 -8.51
C LEU A 265 -6.71 7.36 -8.11
N SER A 266 -6.57 8.44 -8.89
CA SER A 266 -7.24 9.71 -8.54
C SER A 266 -8.74 9.70 -8.86
N SER A 267 -9.14 8.99 -9.92
CA SER A 267 -10.56 8.87 -10.29
C SER A 267 -11.31 7.94 -9.34
N THR A 268 -10.70 6.87 -8.84
CA THR A 268 -11.29 5.99 -7.81
C THR A 268 -11.38 6.67 -6.45
N LEU A 269 -10.34 7.39 -6.02
CA LEU A 269 -10.39 8.21 -4.80
C LEU A 269 -11.49 9.28 -4.87
N GLY A 270 -11.58 10.01 -5.99
CA GLY A 270 -12.61 11.02 -6.17
C GLY A 270 -14.03 10.44 -6.27
N LYS A 271 -14.20 9.25 -6.85
CA LYS A 271 -15.48 8.52 -6.86
C LYS A 271 -15.85 8.03 -5.45
N ALA A 272 -14.88 7.52 -4.69
CA ALA A 272 -15.07 7.07 -3.31
C ALA A 272 -15.40 8.22 -2.35
N GLU A 273 -14.71 9.36 -2.43
CA GLU A 273 -15.00 10.54 -1.60
C GLU A 273 -16.39 11.11 -1.90
N ARG A 274 -16.78 11.18 -3.18
CA ARG A 274 -18.14 11.59 -3.57
C ARG A 274 -19.21 10.61 -3.08
N ALA A 275 -18.95 9.31 -3.15
CA ALA A 275 -19.85 8.29 -2.62
C ALA A 275 -19.99 8.39 -1.10
N GLY A 276 -18.89 8.63 -0.38
CA GLY A 276 -18.90 8.84 1.07
C GLY A 276 -19.71 10.07 1.47
N ARG A 277 -19.52 11.20 0.79
CA ARG A 277 -20.35 12.41 1.02
C ARG A 277 -21.82 12.19 0.67
N ALA A 278 -22.12 11.44 -0.39
CA ALA A 278 -23.50 11.11 -0.74
C ALA A 278 -24.17 10.23 0.32
N ALA A 279 -23.44 9.26 0.88
CA ALA A 279 -23.92 8.44 1.98
C ALA A 279 -24.19 9.28 3.24
N GLU A 280 -23.29 10.20 3.59
CA GLU A 280 -23.46 11.10 4.74
C GLU A 280 -24.68 12.03 4.58
N VAL A 281 -24.96 12.50 3.34
CA VAL A 281 -26.15 13.31 3.04
C VAL A 281 -27.44 12.48 3.16
N VAL A 282 -27.41 11.20 2.78
CA VAL A 282 -28.56 10.28 2.94
C VAL A 282 -28.80 9.94 4.41
N GLU A 283 -27.75 9.83 5.22
CA GLU A 283 -27.86 9.54 6.65
C GLU A 283 -28.35 10.75 7.48
N LYS A 284 -28.16 11.98 6.97
CA LYS A 284 -28.59 13.23 7.59
C LYS A 284 -29.98 13.73 7.14
N MET A 285 -30.61 13.09 6.16
CA MET A 285 -32.01 13.33 5.74
C MET A 285 -32.97 12.43 6.51
#